data_AF-A0A3M2GNC2-F1
#
_entry.id   AF-A0A3M2GNC2-F1
#
_cell.length_a   1.000
_cell.length_b   1.000
_cell.length_c   1.000
_cell.angle_alpha   90.00
_cell.angle_beta   90.00
_cell.angle_gamma   90.00
#
_symmetry.space_group_name_H-M   'P 1'
#
loop_
_entity.id
_entity.type
_entity.pdbx_description
1 polymer ?
#
loop_
_entity_poly.entity_id
_entity_poly.type
_entity_poly.pdbx_seq_one_letter_code
_entity_poly.pdbx_strand_id
1 'polypeptide(L)' 'IPPRSLVLGSPARVVRALTDEEVEQIRTYARNYLQYSAIYRGVEQPETNPFYRR' A
#
# COMPACT_ATOMS: atom_id res chain seq x y z
N ILE A 1 -18.53 2.01 5.48
CA ILE A 1 -17.42 1.62 6.38
C ILE A 1 -16.91 2.87 7.08
N PRO A 2 -16.90 2.95 8.43
CA PRO A 2 -16.37 4.12 9.13
C PRO A 2 -14.89 4.39 8.78
N PRO A 3 -14.43 5.64 8.82
CA PRO A 3 -13.01 5.95 8.63
C PRO A 3 -12.13 5.12 9.56
N ARG A 4 -10.93 4.77 9.07
CA ARG A 4 -9.94 3.97 9.80
C ARG A 4 -10.44 2.59 10.27
N SER A 5 -11.38 1.96 9.58
CA SER A 5 -11.83 0.61 9.93
C SER A 5 -11.03 -0.46 9.18
N LEU A 6 -10.52 -1.46 9.90
CA LEU A 6 -10.19 -2.76 9.29
C LEU A 6 -11.47 -3.57 9.18
N VAL A 7 -11.79 -4.02 7.96
CA VAL A 7 -13.01 -4.76 7.63
C VAL A 7 -12.63 -6.07 6.99
N LEU A 8 -13.14 -7.19 7.52
CA LEU A 8 -12.83 -8.53 7.05
C LEU A 8 -14.09 -9.41 6.99
N GLY A 9 -14.01 -10.53 6.28
CA GLY A 9 -15.04 -11.57 6.22
C GLY A 9 -16.08 -11.42 5.10
N SER A 10 -16.91 -12.45 4.95
CA SER A 10 -18.09 -12.47 4.06
C SER A 10 -19.25 -13.17 4.80
N PRO A 11 -20.30 -12.44 5.24
CA PRO A 11 -20.50 -11.00 5.08
C PRO A 11 -19.49 -10.17 5.87
N ALA A 12 -19.11 -9.02 5.31
CA ALA A 12 -18.08 -8.14 5.85
C ALA A 12 -18.47 -7.54 7.21
N ARG A 13 -17.51 -7.49 8.14
CA ARG A 13 -17.68 -6.84 9.45
C ARG A 13 -16.46 -5.98 9.79
N VAL A 14 -16.70 -4.88 10.52
CA VAL A 14 -15.63 -4.06 11.13
C VAL A 14 -15.03 -4.88 12.28
N VAL A 15 -13.73 -5.15 12.23
CA VAL A 15 -13.04 -5.96 13.25
C VAL A 15 -12.27 -5.11 14.25
N ARG A 16 -11.75 -3.94 13.83
CA ARG A 16 -11.06 -2.96 14.69
C ARG A 16 -10.78 -1.65 13.93
N ALA A 17 -10.28 -0.65 14.65
CA ALA A 17 -9.65 0.52 14.04
C ALA A 17 -8.23 0.19 13.53
N LEU A 18 -7.80 0.91 12.49
CA LEU A 18 -6.42 0.92 12.01
C LEU A 18 -5.52 1.71 12.97
N THR A 19 -4.29 1.23 13.15
CA THR A 19 -3.24 1.99 13.85
C THR A 19 -2.72 3.12 12.95
N ASP A 20 -2.03 4.10 13.53
CA ASP A 20 -1.40 5.16 12.74
C ASP A 20 -0.31 4.62 11.81
N GLU A 21 0.44 3.61 12.28
CA GLU A 21 1.44 2.94 11.47
C GLU A 21 0.81 2.29 10.23
N GLU A 22 -0.32 1.58 10.38
CA GLU A 22 -1.04 0.97 9.26
C GLU A 22 -1.53 2.02 8.25
N VAL A 23 -2.00 3.17 8.74
CA VAL A 23 -2.41 4.28 7.88
C VAL A 23 -1.22 4.83 7.08
N GLU A 24 -0.07 5.01 7.70
CA GLU A 24 1.14 5.48 7.02
C GLU A 24 1.73 4.44 6.05
N GLN A 25 1.62 3.15 6.38
CA GLN A 25 1.98 2.07 5.46
C GLN A 25 1.09 2.06 4.22
N ILE A 26 -0.22 2.31 4.33
CA ILE A 26 -1.11 2.44 3.16
C ILE A 26 -0.64 3.55 2.21
N ARG A 27 -0.21 4.71 2.74
CA ARG A 27 0.34 5.80 1.92
C ARG A 27 1.63 5.39 1.23
N THR A 28 2.48 4.65 1.93
CA THR A 28 3.73 4.13 1.38
C THR A 28 3.47 3.12 0.27
N TYR A 29 2.54 2.19 0.48
CA TYR A 29 2.15 1.22 -0.55
C TYR A 29 1.54 1.88 -1.78
N ALA A 30 0.73 2.92 -1.61
CA ALA A 30 0.20 3.69 -2.72
C ALA A 30 1.32 4.33 -3.56
N ARG A 31 2.32 4.94 -2.93
CA ARG A 31 3.50 5.49 -3.61
C ARG A 31 4.30 4.39 -4.34
N ASN A 32 4.50 3.24 -3.70
CA ASN A 32 5.18 2.11 -4.32
C ASN A 32 4.43 1.64 -5.58
N TYR A 33 3.10 1.59 -5.55
CA TYR A 33 2.28 1.23 -6.73
C TYR A 33 2.42 2.22 -7.89
N LEU A 34 2.56 3.52 -7.61
CA LEU A 34 2.86 4.50 -8.66
C LEU A 34 4.24 4.22 -9.27
N GLN A 35 5.24 3.92 -8.45
CA GLN A 35 6.58 3.59 -8.92
C GLN A 35 6.59 2.28 -9.74
N TYR A 36 5.91 1.23 -9.26
CA TYR A 36 5.74 -0.01 -10.04
C TYR A 36 5.11 0.27 -11.40
N SER A 37 4.08 1.12 -11.47
CA SER A 37 3.42 1.51 -12.72
C SER A 37 4.34 2.30 -13.66
N ALA A 38 5.18 3.20 -13.12
CA ALA A 38 6.16 3.94 -13.90
C ALA A 38 7.24 3.02 -14.49
N ILE A 39 7.75 2.10 -13.68
CA ILE A 39 8.73 1.09 -14.12
C ILE A 39 8.13 0.17 -15.18
N TYR A 40 6.92 -0.36 -14.95
CA TYR A 40 6.26 -1.24 -15.91
C TYR A 40 5.98 -0.57 -17.25
N ARG A 41 5.67 0.74 -17.24
CA ARG A 41 5.50 1.54 -18.47
C ARG A 41 6.81 1.99 -19.10
N GLY A 42 7.96 1.66 -18.51
CA GLY A 42 9.28 2.09 -18.98
C GLY A 42 9.58 3.58 -18.80
N VAL A 43 8.75 4.31 -18.05
CA VAL A 43 8.95 5.73 -17.69
C VAL A 43 10.12 5.87 -16.71
N GLU A 44 10.24 4.92 -15.79
CA GLU A 44 11.39 4.78 -14.89
C GLU A 44 12.13 3.48 -15.18
N GLN A 45 13.46 3.50 -15.14
CA GLN A 45 14.30 2.33 -15.37
C GLN A 45 15.45 2.34 -14.34
N PRO A 46 15.15 1.99 -13.07
CA PRO A 46 16.16 2.02 -12.02
C PRO A 46 17.22 0.93 -12.25
N GLU A 47 18.48 1.27 -12.01
CA GLU A 47 19.62 0.34 -12.19
C GLU A 47 19.63 -0.81 -11.17
N THR A 48 19.02 -0.59 -10.00
CA THR A 48 18.86 -1.60 -8.95
C THR A 48 17.40 -1.67 -8.53
N ASN A 49 16.99 -2.80 -7.92
CA ASN A 49 15.63 -2.95 -7.44
C ASN A 49 15.36 -1.97 -6.28
N PRO A 50 14.45 -0.99 -6.44
CA PRO A 50 14.25 0.05 -5.43
C PRO A 50 13.39 -0.40 -4.24
N PHE A 51 12.80 -1.59 -4.29
CA PHE A 51 11.80 -2.06 -3.30
C PHE A 51 12.38 -2.96 -2.22
N TYR A 52 13.52 -3.60 -2.50
CA TYR A 52 14.20 -4.45 -1.54
C TYR A 52 15.54 -3.82 -1.18
N ARG A 53 15.78 -3.59 0.11
CA ARG A 53 17.13 -3.31 0.59
C ARG A 53 17.95 -4.60 0.49
N ARG A 54 19.19 -4.47 0.01
CA ARG A 54 20.21 -5.53 0.14
C ARG A 54 20.66 -5.68 1.58
#